data_AF-A0A349NH15-F1
#
_entry.id   AF-A0A349NH15-F1
#
_cell.length_a   1.000
_cell.length_b   1.000
_cell.length_c   1.000
_cell.angle_alpha   90.00
_cell.angle_beta   90.00
_cell.angle_gamma   90.00
#
_symmetry.space_group_name_H-M   'P 1'
#
loop_
_entity.id
_entity.type
_entity.pdbx_description
1 polymer ?
#
loop_
_entity_poly.entity_id
_entity_poly.type
_entity_poly.pdbx_seq_one_letter_code
_entity_poly.pdbx_strand_id
1 'polypeptide(L)' 'MTNKKYFFAVDLGATSGRTIIGTLEGSKFSLEELTRFNNNLIETGNHFYWDIFA' A
#
# COMPACT_ATOMS: atom_id res chain seq x y z
N MET A 1 16.70 -21.81 13.23
CA MET A 1 15.51 -20.98 13.03
C MET A 1 15.76 -20.12 11.81
N THR A 2 14.94 -20.24 10.77
CA THR A 2 15.03 -19.38 9.58
C THR A 2 14.68 -17.95 9.99
N ASN A 3 15.58 -17.00 9.71
CA ASN A 3 15.33 -15.59 10.01
C ASN A 3 14.30 -15.07 9.00
N LYS A 4 13.06 -14.88 9.47
CA LYS A 4 11.94 -14.41 8.66
C LYS A 4 11.88 -12.89 8.75
N LYS A 5 12.11 -12.21 7.62
CA LYS A 5 12.06 -10.75 7.51
C LYS A 5 10.73 -10.33 6.92
N TYR A 6 10.15 -9.26 7.46
CA TYR A 6 8.91 -8.67 6.98
C TYR A 6 9.18 -7.26 6.46
N PHE A 7 8.56 -6.93 5.33
CA PHE A 7 8.63 -5.64 4.67
C PHE A 7 7.20 -5.14 4.50
N PHE A 8 6.88 -4.00 5.10
CA PHE A 8 5.59 -3.35 4.92
C PHE A 8 5.67 -2.34 3.79
N ALA A 9 4.76 -2.44 2.83
CA ALA A 9 4.66 -1.52 1.70
C ALA A 9 3.26 -0.91 1.64
N VAL A 10 3.22 0.36 1.25
CA VAL A 10 1.98 1.11 0.98
C VAL A 10 2.02 1.56 -0.47
N ASP A 11 0.97 1.22 -1.20
CA ASP A 11 0.75 1.61 -2.59
C ASP A 11 -0.42 2.60 -2.62
N LEU A 12 -0.12 3.87 -2.96
CA LEU A 12 -1.07 4.97 -3.03
C LEU A 12 -1.40 5.24 -4.51
N GLY A 13 -2.44 4.58 -5.02
CA GLY A 13 -2.97 4.83 -6.35
C GLY A 13 -3.90 6.04 -6.37
N ALA A 14 -4.26 6.51 -7.57
CA ALA A 14 -5.08 7.72 -7.73
C ALA A 14 -6.41 7.65 -6.94
N THR A 15 -7.15 6.54 -7.06
CA THR A 15 -8.49 6.37 -6.45
C THR A 15 -8.58 5.24 -5.43
N SER A 16 -7.52 4.45 -5.29
CA SER A 16 -7.45 3.35 -4.32
C SER A 16 -6.03 3.21 -3.81
N GLY A 17 -5.90 2.72 -2.58
CA GLY A 17 -4.62 2.31 -2.03
C GLY A 17 -4.69 0.89 -1.49
N ARG A 18 -3.52 0.33 -1.23
CA ARG A 18 -3.40 -0.97 -0.56
C ARG A 18 -2.15 -1.04 0.30
N THR A 19 -2.20 -1.91 1.29
CA THR A 19 -1.06 -2.28 2.12
C THR A 19 -0.67 -3.73 1.83
N ILE A 20 0.62 -3.98 1.78
CA ILE A 20 1.17 -5.29 1.42
C ILE A 20 2.24 -5.64 2.44
N ILE A 21 2.25 -6.89 2.92
CA ILE A 21 3.40 -7.47 3.59
C ILE A 21 4.17 -8.34 2.60
N GLY A 22 5.45 -8.00 2.40
CA GLY A 22 6.44 -8.88 1.82
C GLY A 22 7.15 -9.69 2.90
N THR A 23 7.23 -11.00 2.72
CA THR A 23 7.95 -11.90 3.61
C THR A 23 9.14 -12.50 2.87
N LEU A 24 10.33 -12.39 3.44
CA LEU A 24 11.53 -13.07 2.96
C LEU A 24 11.97 -14.11 4.00
N GLU A 25 11.96 -15.37 3.61
CA GLU A 25 12.41 -16.49 4.43
C GLU A 25 13.38 -17.37 3.62
N GLY A 26 14.67 -17.31 3.97
CA GLY A 26 15.73 -17.93 3.16
C GLY A 26 15.78 -17.28 1.77
N SER A 27 15.58 -18.08 0.71
CA SER A 27 15.50 -17.64 -0.69
C SER A 27 14.07 -17.47 -1.20
N LYS A 28 13.06 -17.65 -0.35
CA LYS A 28 11.65 -17.55 -0.72
C LYS A 28 11.10 -16.19 -0.35
N PHE A 29 10.54 -15.49 -1.34
CA PHE A 29 9.79 -14.26 -1.15
C PHE A 29 8.31 -14.50 -1.43
N SER A 30 7.42 -13.94 -0.58
CA SER A 30 5.98 -13.97 -0.78
C SER A 30 5.35 -12.62 -0.44
N LEU A 31 4.26 -12.29 -1.12
CA LEU A 31 3.49 -11.07 -0.90
C LEU A 31 2.08 -11.42 -0.42
N GLU A 32 1.56 -10.64 0.52
CA GLU A 32 0.19 -10.71 1.01
C GLU A 32 -0.40 -9.30 1.01
N GLU A 33 -1.51 -9.10 0.28
CA GLU A 33 -2.31 -7.88 0.38
C GLU A 33 -3.11 -7.94 1.68
N LEU A 34 -2.86 -7.01 2.59
CA LEU A 34 -3.53 -6.97 3.89
C LEU A 34 -4.81 -6.15 3.87
N THR A 35 -4.80 -5.04 3.14
CA THR A 35 -5.92 -4.11 3.09
C THR A 35 -5.93 -3.42 1.74
N ARG A 36 -7.14 -3.24 1.22
CA ARG A 36 -7.44 -2.36 0.09
C ARG A 36 -8.42 -1.31 0.55
N PHE A 37 -8.16 -0.05 0.23
CA PHE A 37 -8.95 1.09 0.68
C PHE A 37 -9.17 2.07 -0.47
N ASN A 38 -10.23 2.88 -0.36
CA ASN A 38 -10.47 3.98 -1.29
C ASN A 38 -9.48 5.11 -1.00
N ASN A 39 -8.94 5.73 -2.04
CA ASN A 39 -8.10 6.92 -1.92
C ASN A 39 -8.86 8.10 -2.53
N ASN A 40 -9.47 8.91 -1.67
CA ASN A 40 -10.39 9.95 -2.12
C ASN A 40 -9.63 11.07 -2.85
N LEU A 41 -10.19 11.51 -3.96
CA LEU A 41 -9.70 12.67 -4.70
C LEU A 41 -10.58 13.89 -4.41
N ILE A 42 -9.94 15.03 -4.18
CA ILE A 42 -10.58 16.34 -4.17
C ILE A 42 -10.20 17.06 -5.46
N GLU A 43 -11.17 17.71 -6.09
CA GLU A 43 -10.94 18.63 -7.19
C GLU A 43 -10.91 20.07 -6.69
N THR A 44 -9.85 20.82 -6.99
CA THR A 44 -9.77 22.26 -6.73
C THR A 44 -9.02 22.97 -7.85
N GLY A 45 -9.56 24.08 -8.35
CA GLY A 45 -8.95 24.85 -9.43
C GLY A 45 -8.64 24.03 -10.69
N ASN A 46 -9.54 23.13 -11.09
CA ASN A 46 -9.39 22.19 -12.23
C ASN A 46 -8.20 21.20 -12.10
N HIS A 47 -7.74 20.92 -10.87
CA HIS A 47 -6.71 19.92 -10.59
C HIS A 47 -7.22 18.92 -9.54
N PHE A 48 -6.74 17.67 -9.62
CA PHE A 48 -7.05 16.61 -8.66
C PHE A 48 -5.93 16.45 -7.64
N TYR A 49 -6.33 16.26 -6.38
CA TYR A 49 -5.45 16.08 -5.24
C TYR A 49 -5.93 14.90 -4.41
N TRP A 50 -5.02 14.20 -3.74
CA TRP A 50 -5.41 13.26 -2.68
C TRP A 50 -5.89 14.02 -1.46
N ASP A 51 -7.03 13.58 -0.92
CA ASP A 51 -7.55 14.08 0.35
C ASP A 51 -6.76 13.46 1.51
N ILE A 52 -5.78 14.20 2.04
CA ILE A 52 -4.96 13.75 3.17
C ILE A 52 -5.67 13.84 4.53
N PHE A 53 -6.89 14.37 4.57
CA PHE A 53 -7.72 14.50 5.79
C PHE A 53 -8.93 13.56 5.81
N ALA A 54 -9.09 12.72 4.79
CA ALA A 54 -10.17 11.74 4.66
C ALA A 54 -10.13 10.60 5.70
#